data_AF-A0A8I0P3J0-F1
#
_entry.id   AF-A0A8I0P3J0-F1
#
_cell.length_a   1.000
_cell.length_b   1.000
_cell.length_c   1.000
_cell.angle_alpha   90.00
_cell.angle_beta   90.00
_cell.angle_gamma   90.00
#
_symmetry.space_group_name_H-M   'P 1'
#
loop_
_entity.id
_entity.type
_entity.pdbx_description
1 polymer ?
#
loop_
_entity_poly.entity_id
_entity_poly.type
_entity_poly.pdbx_seq_one_letter_code
_entity_poly.pdbx_strand_id
1 'polypeptide(L)' 'MRDPVECQACHKPIRSKASMGRRIGGRCWRKLRPDQRAVMRALLGRTVRPSAAAVRRALNQPPPSTDGQLPLEEQENTP' A
#
# COMPACT_ATOMS: atom_id res chain seq x y z
N MET A 1 1.36 -24.23 -9.21
CA MET A 1 2.43 -23.41 -8.60
C MET A 1 1.83 -22.06 -8.27
N ARG A 2 1.98 -21.53 -7.04
CA ARG A 2 1.62 -20.12 -6.77
C ARG A 2 2.75 -19.27 -7.32
N ASP A 3 2.46 -18.40 -8.28
CA ASP A 3 3.44 -17.45 -8.79
C ASP A 3 4.12 -16.69 -7.64
N PRO A 4 5.46 -16.56 -7.67
CA PRO A 4 6.17 -15.83 -6.64
C PRO A 4 5.67 -14.38 -6.59
N VAL A 5 5.29 -13.90 -5.41
CA VAL A 5 4.84 -12.51 -5.26
C VAL A 5 6.03 -11.58 -5.52
N GLU A 6 5.93 -10.76 -6.55
CA GLU A 6 6.99 -9.82 -6.93
C GLU A 6 6.86 -8.46 -6.26
N CYS A 7 8.00 -7.84 -5.98
CA CYS A 7 8.09 -6.48 -5.47
C CYS A 7 7.70 -5.49 -6.56
N GLN A 8 6.66 -4.69 -6.32
CA GLN A 8 6.20 -3.71 -7.32
C GLN A 8 7.13 -2.50 -7.50
N ALA A 9 8.18 -2.38 -6.68
CA ALA A 9 9.19 -1.34 -6.82
C ALA A 9 10.46 -1.78 -7.55
N CYS A 10 10.78 -3.08 -7.59
CA CYS A 10 12.02 -3.58 -8.19
C CYS A 10 11.86 -4.88 -8.98
N HIS A 11 10.64 -5.40 -9.09
CA HIS A 11 10.27 -6.64 -9.80
C HIS A 11 11.04 -7.90 -9.35
N LYS A 12 11.71 -7.85 -8.18
CA LYS A 12 12.37 -9.02 -7.59
C LYS A 12 11.39 -9.85 -6.75
N PRO A 13 11.57 -11.18 -6.67
CA PRO A 13 10.72 -12.04 -5.87
C PRO A 13 10.81 -11.69 -4.38
N ILE A 14 9.66 -11.62 -3.72
CA ILE A 14 9.56 -11.36 -2.29
C ILE A 14 9.60 -12.67 -1.52
N ARG A 15 10.61 -12.84 -0.66
CA ARG A 15 10.74 -14.03 0.20
C ARG A 15 10.09 -13.89 1.57
N SER A 16 9.85 -12.67 2.04
CA SER A 16 9.32 -12.39 3.38
C SER A 16 7.79 -12.36 3.38
N LYS A 17 7.15 -13.15 4.25
CA LYS A 17 5.67 -13.21 4.38
C LYS A 17 5.05 -11.83 4.67
N ALA A 18 5.63 -11.07 5.59
CA ALA A 18 5.20 -9.69 5.88
C ALA A 18 5.37 -8.75 4.67
N SER A 19 6.38 -8.98 3.84
CA SER A 19 6.59 -8.22 2.60
C SER A 19 5.63 -8.60 1.47
N MET A 20 5.20 -9.86 1.42
CA MET A 20 4.22 -10.33 0.42
C MET A 20 2.87 -9.65 0.61
N GLY A 21 2.43 -9.45 1.86
CA GLY A 21 1.17 -8.76 2.17
C GLY A 21 1.11 -7.36 1.57
N ARG A 22 2.22 -6.61 1.63
CA ARG A 22 2.35 -5.27 1.04
C ARG A 22 2.76 -5.24 -0.44
N ARG A 23 3.08 -6.40 -1.05
CA ARG A 23 3.71 -6.55 -2.38
C ARG A 23 4.95 -5.66 -2.61
N ILE A 24 5.63 -5.28 -1.53
CA ILE A 24 6.88 -4.50 -1.55
C ILE A 24 7.90 -5.20 -0.66
N GLY A 25 9.06 -5.52 -1.23
CA GLY A 25 10.18 -6.09 -0.49
C GLY A 25 10.67 -5.17 0.62
N GLY A 26 11.09 -5.72 1.76
CA GLY A 26 11.54 -4.92 2.92
C GLY A 26 12.67 -3.94 2.62
N ARG A 27 13.58 -4.26 1.69
CA ARG A 27 14.63 -3.33 1.24
C ARG A 27 14.06 -2.14 0.48
N CYS A 28 13.12 -2.38 -0.44
CA CYS A 28 12.45 -1.32 -1.20
C CYS A 28 11.58 -0.46 -0.29
N TRP A 29 10.90 -1.07 0.70
CA TRP A 29 10.12 -0.35 1.70
C TRP A 29 10.94 0.70 2.45
N ARG A 30 12.18 0.36 2.85
CA ARG A 30 13.11 1.30 3.50
C ARG A 30 13.63 2.41 2.57
N LYS A 31 13.57 2.20 1.24
CA LYS A 31 13.95 3.20 0.24
C LYS A 31 12.80 4.12 -0.19
N LEU A 32 11.55 3.76 0.14
CA LEU A 32 10.42 4.63 -0.14
C LEU A 32 10.54 5.93 0.63
N ARG A 33 10.16 7.02 -0.04
CA ARG A 33 10.01 8.34 0.57
C ARG A 33 8.93 8.30 1.67
N PRO A 34 8.99 9.20 2.67
CA PRO A 34 7.97 9.29 3.72
C PRO A 34 6.54 9.37 3.15
N ASP A 35 6.34 10.20 2.13
CA ASP A 35 5.07 10.38 1.40
C ASP A 35 4.53 9.06 0.83
N GLN A 36 5.37 8.33 0.09
CA GLN A 36 4.99 7.05 -0.50
C GLN A 36 4.67 6.01 0.57
N ARG A 37 5.37 6.02 1.71
CA ARG A 37 5.03 5.13 2.83
C ARG A 37 3.68 5.49 3.45
N ALA A 38 3.33 6.77 3.54
CA ALA A 38 2.04 7.19 4.05
C ALA A 38 0.90 6.68 3.15
N VAL A 39 1.02 6.85 1.83
CA VAL A 39 0.04 6.33 0.85
C VAL A 39 -0.07 4.80 0.95
N MET A 40 1.07 4.11 1.02
CA MET A 40 1.09 2.66 1.16
C MET A 40 0.47 2.18 2.47
N ARG A 41 0.68 2.89 3.59
CA ARG A 41 0.05 2.57 4.87
C ARG A 41 -1.46 2.76 4.81
N ALA A 42 -1.93 3.85 4.22
CA ALA A 42 -3.36 4.10 4.02
C ALA A 42 -4.01 3.00 3.16
N LEU A 43 -3.34 2.58 2.07
CA LEU A 43 -3.78 1.46 1.24
C LEU A 43 -3.86 0.15 2.02
N LEU A 44 -2.86 -0.15 2.84
CA LEU A 44 -2.82 -1.37 3.65
C LEU A 44 -3.82 -1.35 4.82
N GLY A 45 -4.17 -0.17 5.33
CA GLY A 45 -5.25 -0.01 6.31
C GLY A 45 -6.63 -0.27 5.72
N ARG A 46 -6.85 0.05 4.44
CA ARG A 46 -8.11 -0.24 3.71
C ARG A 46 -8.17 -1.64 3.13
N THR A 47 -7.03 -2.24 2.78
CA THR A 47 -6.98 -3.52 2.06
C THR A 47 -5.86 -4.40 2.56
N VAL A 48 -6.23 -5.56 3.13
CA VAL A 48 -5.28 -6.54 3.71
C VAL A 48 -4.33 -7.12 2.66
N ARG A 49 -4.77 -7.26 1.40
CA ARG A 49 -3.96 -7.74 0.27
C ARG A 49 -4.21 -6.89 -0.98
N PRO A 50 -3.57 -5.72 -1.11
CA PRO A 50 -3.75 -4.87 -2.28
C PRO A 50 -3.30 -5.58 -3.56
N SER A 51 -3.90 -5.22 -4.70
CA SER A 51 -3.48 -5.73 -6.02
C SER A 51 -2.16 -5.10 -6.47
N ALA A 52 -1.47 -5.72 -7.42
CA ALA A 52 -0.23 -5.16 -7.98
C ALA A 52 -0.47 -3.77 -8.59
N ALA A 53 -1.60 -3.60 -9.29
CA ALA A 53 -2.02 -2.32 -9.85
C ALA A 53 -2.25 -1.26 -8.76
N ALA A 54 -2.91 -1.60 -7.65
CA ALA A 54 -3.16 -0.67 -6.55
C ALA A 54 -1.84 -0.19 -5.91
N VAL A 55 -0.89 -1.10 -5.70
CA VAL A 55 0.44 -0.75 -5.16
C VAL A 55 1.21 0.13 -6.13
N ARG A 56 1.19 -0.16 -7.44
CA ARG A 56 1.83 0.71 -8.45
C ARG A 56 1.20 2.09 -8.49
N ARG A 57 -0.13 2.19 -8.41
CA ARG A 57 -0.81 3.49 -8.31
C ARG A 57 -0.33 4.22 -7.06
N ALA A 58 -0.38 3.60 -5.88
CA ALA A 58 0.07 4.22 -4.63
C ALA A 58 1.53 4.69 -4.66
N LEU A 59 2.43 3.98 -5.36
CA LEU A 59 3.83 4.39 -5.51
C LEU A 59 4.04 5.57 -6.47
N ASN A 60 3.19 5.69 -7.49
CA ASN A 60 3.25 6.75 -8.50
C ASN A 60 2.31 7.93 -8.20
N GLN A 61 1.43 7.83 -7.20
CA GLN A 61 0.58 8.93 -6.80
C GLN A 61 1.40 9.97 -6.00
N PRO A 62 1.14 11.27 -6.21
CA PRO A 62 1.58 12.29 -5.27
C PRO A 62 0.99 11.96 -3.88
N PRO A 63 1.66 12.38 -2.78
CA PRO A 63 1.07 12.26 -1.46
C PRO A 63 -0.37 12.78 -1.49
N PRO A 64 -1.34 12.13 -0.83
CA PRO A 64 -2.61 12.77 -0.60
C PRO A 64 -2.29 14.10 0.06
N SER A 65 -2.66 15.20 -0.59
CA SER A 65 -2.65 16.51 0.06
C SER A 65 -3.54 16.35 1.27
N THR A 66 -2.95 16.21 2.45
CA THR A 66 -3.67 16.22 3.72
C THR A 66 -4.04 17.68 3.99
N ASP A 67 -4.90 18.23 3.13
CA ASP A 67 -5.64 19.45 3.42
C ASP A 67 -6.89 19.00 4.18
N GLY A 68 -6.77 18.97 5.50
CA GLY A 68 -7.89 19.05 6.44
C GLY A 68 -8.86 17.87 6.62
N GLN A 69 -8.92 16.84 5.77
CA GLN A 69 -10.05 15.91 5.85
C GLN A 69 -9.76 14.58 6.59
N LEU A 70 -9.99 14.59 7.90
CA LEU A 70 -10.62 13.45 8.58
C LEU A 70 -12.10 13.45 8.16
N PRO A 71 -12.66 12.29 7.79
CA PRO A 71 -13.95 11.95 8.42
C PRO A 71 -13.79 10.64 9.19
N LEU A 72 -13.87 10.78 10.51
CA LEU A 72 -14.37 9.72 11.36
C LEU A 72 -15.81 9.40 10.92
N GLU A 73 -16.09 8.12 10.82
CA GLU A 73 -17.39 7.49 11.10
C GLU A 73 -18.66 8.30 10.79
N GLU A 74 -19.26 8.04 9.62
CA GLU A 74 -20.70 8.20 9.43
C GLU A 74 -21.24 6.86 8.89
N GLN A 75 -21.35 5.87 9.78
CA GLN A 75 -22.36 4.81 9.62
C GLN A 75 -23.67 5.38 10.16
N GLU A 76 -24.30 6.27 9.39
CA GLU A 76 -25.72 6.56 9.53
C GLU A 76 -26.47 5.55 8.65
N ASN A 77 -27.15 4.60 9.27
CA ASN A 77 -28.18 3.81 8.60
C ASN A 77 -29.38 3.69 9.55
N THR A 78 -30.21 4.73 9.49
CA THR A 78 -31.64 4.78 9.86
C THR A 78 -32.43 4.03 8.76
N PRO A 79 -33.61 3.43 9.00
CA PRO A 79 -34.67 3.87 9.92
C PRO A 79 -35.08 2.92 11.04
#